data_AF-A0A2D3W7P8-F1
#
_entry.id   AF-A0A2D3W7P8-F1
#
_cell.length_a   1.000
_cell.length_b   1.000
_cell.length_c   1.000
_cell.angle_alpha   90.00
_cell.angle_beta   90.00
_cell.angle_gamma   90.00
#
_symmetry.space_group_name_H-M   'P 1'
#
loop_
_entity.id
_entity.type
_entity.pdbx_description
1 polymer ?
#
loop_
_entity_poly.entity_id
_entity_poly.type
_entity_poly.pdbx_seq_one_letter_code
_entity_poly.pdbx_strand_id
1 'polypeptide(L)'
;MRVVILLLCFFFSLTFAEDLQQKTRTEKNIEKALEDEKKFAREQKFYKYDNYDFKGAQVDEKSLDSVPILEPQYDFDMTHVYD
;
A
#
# COMPACT_ATOMS: atom_id res chain seq x y z
N MET A 1 -50.18 -11.14 34.52
CA MET A 1 -49.25 -12.18 34.00
C MET A 1 -49.03 -12.10 32.49
N ARG A 2 -50.07 -12.02 31.63
CA ARG A 2 -49.91 -11.91 30.16
C ARG A 2 -49.00 -10.77 29.67
N VAL A 3 -49.15 -9.57 30.25
CA VAL A 3 -48.33 -8.39 29.86
C VAL A 3 -46.87 -8.52 30.29
N VAL A 4 -46.62 -9.17 31.43
CA VAL A 4 -45.25 -9.41 31.95
C VAL A 4 -44.50 -10.40 31.06
N ILE A 5 -45.18 -11.46 30.59
CA ILE A 5 -44.59 -12.43 29.66
C ILE A 5 -44.23 -11.76 28.32
N LEU A 6 -45.10 -10.89 27.80
CA LEU A 6 -44.82 -10.13 26.57
C LEU A 6 -43.61 -9.19 26.71
N LEU A 7 -43.48 -8.51 27.84
CA LEU A 7 -42.32 -7.67 28.14
C LEU A 7 -41.02 -8.47 28.23
N LEU A 8 -41.08 -9.66 28.82
CA LEU A 8 -39.92 -10.54 28.97
C LEU A 8 -39.46 -11.11 27.61
N CYS A 9 -40.41 -11.48 26.74
CA CYS A 9 -40.11 -11.90 25.36
C CYS A 9 -39.50 -10.76 24.53
N PHE A 10 -39.98 -9.52 24.71
CA PHE A 10 -39.43 -8.36 24.01
C PHE A 10 -37.98 -8.10 24.42
N PHE A 11 -37.68 -8.15 25.73
CA PHE A 11 -36.32 -7.98 26.24
C PHE A 11 -35.37 -9.07 25.71
N PHE A 12 -35.82 -10.34 25.69
CA PHE A 12 -35.02 -11.45 25.17
C PHE A 12 -34.72 -11.34 23.67
N SER A 13 -35.65 -10.77 22.88
CA SER A 13 -35.42 -10.55 21.45
C SER A 13 -34.39 -9.44 21.16
N LEU A 14 -34.32 -8.40 22.01
CA LEU A 14 -33.31 -7.33 21.86
C LEU A 14 -31.90 -7.85 22.09
N THR A 15 -31.69 -8.66 23.14
CA THR A 15 -30.35 -9.18 23.49
C THR A 15 -29.78 -10.12 22.42
N PHE A 16 -30.64 -10.90 21.77
CA PHE A 16 -30.22 -11.78 20.66
C PHE A 16 -29.89 -11.02 19.37
N ALA A 17 -30.55 -9.89 19.12
CA ALA A 17 -30.31 -9.09 17.92
C ALA A 17 -28.91 -8.44 17.92
N GLU A 18 -28.44 -7.97 19.08
CA GLU A 18 -27.10 -7.39 19.22
C GLU A 18 -25.98 -8.43 18.98
N ASP A 19 -26.13 -9.64 19.51
CA ASP A 19 -25.14 -10.71 19.33
C ASP A 19 -25.01 -11.14 17.86
N LEU A 20 -26.13 -11.23 17.14
CA LEU A 20 -26.16 -11.47 15.69
C LEU A 20 -25.46 -10.36 14.90
N GLN A 21 -25.67 -9.10 15.29
CA GLN A 21 -25.02 -7.96 14.67
C GLN A 21 -23.51 -7.90 14.97
N GLN A 22 -23.10 -8.29 16.17
CA GLN A 22 -21.70 -8.36 16.56
C GLN A 22 -20.96 -9.47 15.83
N LYS A 23 -21.58 -10.65 15.69
CA LYS A 23 -21.03 -11.78 14.95
C LYS A 23 -20.80 -11.44 13.47
N THR A 24 -21.80 -10.85 12.82
CA THR A 24 -21.71 -10.44 11.40
C THR A 24 -20.65 -9.36 11.16
N ARG A 25 -20.49 -8.40 12.08
CA ARG A 25 -19.38 -7.42 12.03
C ARG A 25 -18.02 -8.09 12.18
N THR A 26 -17.92 -9.07 13.08
CA THR A 26 -16.67 -9.80 13.33
C THR A 26 -16.26 -10.62 12.11
N GLU A 27 -17.19 -11.36 11.50
CA GLU A 27 -16.95 -12.13 10.28
C GLU A 27 -16.50 -11.22 9.13
N LYS A 28 -17.15 -10.07 8.94
CA LYS A 28 -16.76 -9.08 7.92
C LYS A 28 -15.34 -8.53 8.14
N ASN A 29 -14.95 -8.30 9.38
CA ASN A 29 -13.60 -7.83 9.70
C ASN A 29 -12.54 -8.91 9.45
N ILE A 30 -12.85 -10.17 9.74
CA ILE A 30 -11.98 -11.31 9.44
C ILE A 30 -11.79 -11.46 7.92
N GLU A 31 -12.88 -11.39 7.16
CA GLU A 31 -12.81 -11.46 5.70
C GLU A 31 -11.93 -10.35 5.12
N LYS A 32 -12.11 -9.11 5.58
CA LYS A 32 -11.29 -7.97 5.17
C LYS A 32 -9.81 -8.18 5.51
N ALA A 33 -9.50 -8.66 6.70
CA ALA A 33 -8.11 -8.94 7.10
C ALA A 33 -7.46 -9.99 6.18
N LEU A 34 -8.20 -11.04 5.81
CA LEU A 34 -7.72 -12.06 4.87
C LEU A 34 -7.48 -11.50 3.46
N GLU A 35 -8.32 -10.58 2.99
CA GLU A 35 -8.11 -9.91 1.70
C GLU A 35 -6.85 -9.03 1.71
N ASP A 36 -6.65 -8.27 2.80
CA ASP A 36 -5.49 -7.42 2.98
C ASP A 36 -4.19 -8.25 3.06
N GLU A 37 -4.19 -9.37 3.79
CA GLU A 37 -3.06 -10.30 3.84
C GLU A 37 -2.74 -10.91 2.46
N LYS A 38 -3.77 -11.33 1.71
CA LYS A 38 -3.58 -11.85 0.34
C LYS A 38 -2.99 -10.78 -0.58
N LYS A 39 -3.43 -9.53 -0.46
CA LYS A 39 -2.88 -8.41 -1.23
C LYS A 39 -1.42 -8.17 -0.88
N PHE A 40 -1.10 -8.08 0.41
CA PHE A 40 0.26 -7.90 0.88
C PHE A 40 1.20 -9.02 0.42
N ALA A 41 0.76 -10.28 0.44
CA ALA A 41 1.55 -11.41 -0.04
C ALA A 41 1.87 -11.31 -1.55
N ARG A 42 0.93 -10.85 -2.38
CA ARG A 42 1.16 -10.60 -3.81
C ARG A 42 2.16 -9.47 -4.03
N GLU A 43 1.99 -8.37 -3.31
CA GLU A 43 2.87 -7.20 -3.39
C GLU A 43 4.29 -7.53 -2.92
N GLN A 44 4.45 -8.25 -1.81
CA GLN A 44 5.76 -8.73 -1.37
C GLN A 44 6.48 -9.55 -2.44
N LYS A 45 5.75 -10.39 -3.17
CA LYS A 45 6.34 -11.16 -4.27
C LYS A 45 6.80 -10.26 -5.41
N PHE A 46 6.04 -9.20 -5.72
CA PHE A 46 6.36 -8.21 -6.73
C PHE A 46 7.58 -7.34 -6.36
N TYR A 47 7.73 -6.97 -5.08
CA TYR A 47 8.86 -6.15 -4.62
C TYR A 47 10.15 -6.93 -4.39
N LYS A 48 10.12 -8.26 -4.45
CA LYS A 48 11.32 -9.09 -4.35
C LYS A 48 12.11 -9.02 -5.65
N TYR A 49 13.18 -8.22 -5.62
CA TYR A 49 14.17 -8.05 -6.67
C TYR A 49 14.61 -9.37 -7.32
N ASP A 50 14.78 -10.42 -6.51
CA ASP A 50 15.21 -11.76 -6.95
C ASP A 50 14.29 -12.43 -8.00
N ASN A 51 13.04 -11.97 -8.13
CA ASN A 51 12.07 -12.52 -9.09
C ASN A 51 12.11 -11.82 -10.47
N TYR A 52 12.91 -10.77 -10.64
CA TYR A 52 12.95 -9.96 -11.85
C TYR A 52 14.37 -9.91 -12.43
N ASP A 53 14.47 -10.17 -13.74
CA ASP A 53 15.74 -10.05 -14.45
C ASP A 53 15.89 -8.63 -15.01
N PHE A 54 16.65 -7.80 -14.29
CA PHE A 54 16.94 -6.42 -14.70
C PHE A 54 18.09 -6.30 -15.72
N LYS A 55 18.68 -7.43 -16.15
CA LYS A 55 19.83 -7.43 -17.08
C LYS A 55 19.48 -6.91 -18.47
N GLY A 56 18.21 -7.01 -18.88
CA GLY A 56 17.75 -6.52 -20.19
C GLY A 56 17.84 -5.00 -20.36
N ALA A 57 17.93 -4.24 -19.27
CA ALA A 57 18.09 -2.78 -19.27
C ALA A 57 19.47 -2.35 -18.74
N GLN A 58 20.41 -3.29 -18.57
CA GLN A 58 21.74 -2.99 -18.06
C GLN A 58 22.53 -2.23 -19.13
N VAL A 59 22.87 -0.97 -18.83
CA VAL A 59 23.68 -0.13 -19.71
C VAL A 59 25.12 -0.60 -19.65
N ASP A 60 25.76 -0.76 -20.81
CA ASP A 60 27.19 -1.06 -20.89
C ASP A 60 27.97 0.15 -20.35
N GLU A 61 28.71 -0.03 -19.27
CA GLU A 61 29.54 1.03 -18.69
C GLU A 61 30.58 1.55 -19.69
N LYS A 62 31.05 0.71 -20.62
CA LYS A 62 31.99 1.12 -21.67
C LYS A 62 31.37 2.06 -22.70
N SER A 63 30.03 2.11 -22.77
CA SER A 63 29.34 3.10 -23.61
C SER A 63 29.55 4.53 -23.12
N LEU A 64 29.86 4.74 -21.83
CA LEU A 64 30.15 6.05 -21.25
C LEU A 64 31.42 6.67 -21.85
N ASP A 65 32.39 5.85 -22.28
CA ASP A 65 33.64 6.33 -22.89
C ASP A 65 33.40 7.05 -24.23
N SER A 66 32.27 6.76 -24.89
CA SER A 66 31.88 7.39 -26.15
C SER A 66 31.10 8.70 -25.97
N VAL A 67 30.71 9.02 -24.73
CA VAL A 67 29.97 10.25 -24.42
C VAL A 67 30.98 11.40 -24.35
N PRO A 68 30.85 12.44 -25.21
CA PRO A 68 31.76 13.56 -25.17
C PRO A 68 31.61 14.29 -23.83
N ILE A 69 32.73 14.52 -23.16
CA ILE A 69 32.77 15.37 -21.97
C ILE A 69 32.45 16.78 -22.43
N LEU A 70 31.29 17.30 -22.01
CA LEU A 70 30.92 18.68 -22.25
C LEU A 70 31.74 19.56 -21.31
N GLU A 71 32.77 20.21 -21.85
CA GLU A 71 33.45 21.27 -21.13
C GLU A 71 32.50 22.48 -21.02
N PRO A 72 32.34 23.07 -19.82
CA PRO A 72 31.61 24.32 -19.72
C PRO A 72 32.33 25.37 -20.57
N GLN A 73 31.58 26.05 -21.44
CA GLN A 73 32.10 27.22 -22.14
C GLN A 73 32.36 28.28 -21.08
N TYR A 74 33.63 28.44 -20.67
CA TYR A 74 34.07 29.48 -19.75
C TYR A 74 34.07 30.86 -20.45
N ASP A 75 32.99 31.21 -21.15
CA ASP A 75 32.79 32.53 -21.75
C ASP A 75 32.25 33.56 -20.74
N PHE A 76 32.03 33.14 -19.50
CA PHE A 76 31.61 33.99 -18.40
C PHE A 76 32.68 35.05 -18.13
N ASP A 77 32.55 36.21 -18.78
CA ASP A 77 33.31 37.40 -18.47
C ASP A 77 32.87 37.94 -17.10
N MET A 78 33.57 37.50 -16.07
CA MET A 78 33.37 37.94 -14.69
C MET A 78 34.19 39.20 -14.34
N THR A 79 34.84 39.82 -15.34
CA THR A 79 35.79 40.92 -15.14
C THR A 79 35.13 42.17 -14.57
N HIS A 80 33.81 42.35 -14.77
CA HIS A 80 33.04 43.50 -14.30
C HIS A 80 32.14 43.25 -13.08
N VAL A 81 32.25 42.08 -12.42
CA VAL A 81 31.35 41.75 -11.30
C VAL A 81 31.67 42.53 -10.02
N TYR A 82 32.87 43.12 -9.92
CA TYR A 82 33.34 43.83 -8.72
C TYR A 82 33.85 45.25 -9.00
N ASP A 83 33.35 45.91 -10.05
CA ASP A 83 33.53 47.36 -10.25
C ASP A 83 32.61 48.20 -9.32
#